data_AF-A0A355RZ89-F1
#
_entry.id   AF-A0A355RZ89-F1
#
_cell.length_a   1.000
_cell.length_b   1.000
_cell.length_c   1.000
_cell.angle_alpha   90.00
_cell.angle_beta   90.00
_cell.angle_gamma   90.00
#
_symmetry.space_group_name_H-M   'P 1'
#
loop_
_entity.id
_entity.type
_entity.pdbx_description
1 polymer ?
#
loop_
_entity_poly.entity_id
_entity_poly.type
_entity_poly.pdbx_seq_one_letter_code
_entity_poly.pdbx_strand_id
1 'polypeptide(L)'
;TILKAFLTLMQTGCSKSMHQNLTQPNIKRRHHFMASSNVSPRVLAEEILKLVGGKENIVTIAYCMTRLRATVADLSAVKGDELKKLDGVLGYVGQDNQIQIVLGPGRVTKVANELSQIAGITVGELDEAKVRKEEIKAKNATPFKNLLKKISNIFIPLIPAFIACGLVQGINNLIIKLSPDFGTTLVGGILTVIGAAVFSGLNLFVGVNAARE
;
A
#
# COMPACT_ATOMS: atom_id res chain seq x y z
N THR A 1 -14.11 -2.24 -40.22
CA THR A 1 -12.78 -1.90 -40.77
C THR A 1 -12.03 -0.89 -39.92
N ILE A 2 -12.67 0.19 -39.45
CA ILE A 2 -12.05 1.23 -38.59
C ILE A 2 -11.63 0.70 -37.19
N LEU A 3 -12.41 -0.20 -36.59
CA LEU A 3 -12.10 -0.78 -35.27
C LEU A 3 -10.87 -1.72 -35.28
N LYS A 4 -10.59 -2.38 -36.42
CA LYS A 4 -9.40 -3.22 -36.61
C LYS A 4 -8.13 -2.39 -36.78
N ALA A 5 -8.23 -1.21 -37.41
CA ALA A 5 -7.10 -0.28 -37.54
C ALA A 5 -6.71 0.36 -36.19
N PHE A 6 -7.70 0.63 -35.33
CA PHE A 6 -7.45 1.23 -34.00
C PHE A 6 -6.82 0.25 -33.01
N LEU A 7 -7.24 -1.02 -33.00
CA LEU A 7 -6.61 -2.05 -32.15
C LEU A 7 -5.14 -2.34 -32.55
N THR A 8 -4.84 -2.28 -33.86
CA THR A 8 -3.49 -2.54 -34.38
C THR A 8 -2.51 -1.43 -33.98
N LEU A 9 -2.95 -0.16 -34.00
CA LEU A 9 -2.13 1.00 -33.58
C LEU A 9 -1.78 0.98 -32.08
N MET A 10 -2.71 0.55 -31.22
CA MET A 10 -2.48 0.43 -29.77
C MET A 10 -1.49 -0.68 -29.43
N GLN A 11 -1.48 -1.80 -30.16
CA GLN A 11 -0.54 -2.91 -29.91
C GLN A 11 0.88 -2.59 -30.42
N THR A 12 1.02 -1.85 -31.53
CA THR A 12 2.35 -1.48 -32.06
C THR A 12 3.02 -0.32 -31.32
N GLY A 13 2.25 0.55 -30.64
CA GLY A 13 2.78 1.70 -29.89
C GLY A 13 3.39 1.35 -28.52
N CYS A 14 2.92 0.28 -27.87
CA CYS A 14 3.32 -0.04 -26.50
C CYS A 14 4.57 -0.94 -26.41
N SER A 15 4.89 -1.71 -27.47
CA SER A 15 5.96 -2.72 -27.42
C SER A 15 7.38 -2.22 -27.75
N LYS A 16 7.55 -0.97 -28.22
CA LYS A 16 8.86 -0.45 -28.68
C LYS A 16 9.60 0.46 -27.68
N SER A 17 9.06 0.69 -26.48
CA SER A 17 9.68 1.60 -25.49
C SER A 17 10.32 0.90 -24.29
N MET A 18 10.31 -0.44 -24.17
CA MET A 18 10.72 -1.10 -22.92
C MET A 18 11.81 -2.18 -23.05
N HIS A 19 12.44 -2.32 -24.22
CA HIS A 19 13.58 -3.21 -24.42
C HIS A 19 14.64 -2.59 -25.34
N GLN A 20 15.34 -1.56 -24.88
CA GLN A 20 16.72 -1.24 -25.30
C GLN A 20 17.24 -0.01 -24.55
N ASN A 21 18.05 -0.25 -23.52
CA ASN A 21 19.36 0.40 -23.31
C ASN A 21 19.93 0.03 -21.94
N LEU A 22 20.39 -1.23 -21.87
CA LEU A 22 21.55 -1.60 -21.07
C LEU A 22 22.79 -1.05 -21.79
N THR A 23 23.16 0.20 -21.52
CA THR A 23 24.55 0.69 -21.65
C THR A 23 24.71 1.90 -20.75
N GLN A 24 25.49 1.72 -19.69
CA GLN A 24 25.97 2.80 -18.82
C GLN A 24 26.73 3.85 -19.64
N PRO A 25 26.51 5.15 -19.38
CA PRO A 25 27.55 6.14 -19.60
C PRO A 25 28.01 6.71 -18.26
N ASN A 26 29.32 6.64 -18.11
CA ASN A 26 30.17 7.29 -17.14
C ASN A 26 29.80 8.79 -16.96
N ILE A 27 29.14 9.17 -15.86
CA ILE A 27 28.97 10.58 -15.47
C ILE A 27 29.75 10.83 -14.18
N LYS A 28 31.02 11.18 -14.40
CA LYS A 28 31.91 11.79 -13.43
C LYS A 28 31.44 13.23 -13.16
N ARG A 29 31.23 13.55 -11.88
CA ARG A 29 31.21 14.88 -11.23
C ARG A 29 29.97 15.76 -11.46
N ARG A 30 29.29 16.13 -10.35
CA ARG A 30 29.56 17.40 -9.63
C ARG A 30 28.79 17.46 -8.30
N HIS A 31 29.58 17.36 -7.23
CA HIS A 31 29.39 17.88 -5.87
C HIS A 31 28.08 18.59 -5.51
N HIS A 32 27.29 17.91 -4.68
CA HIS A 32 26.93 18.46 -3.37
C HIS A 32 26.94 17.30 -2.35
N PHE A 33 28.16 16.89 -1.97
CA PHE A 33 28.43 15.94 -0.91
C PHE A 33 28.74 16.76 0.35
N MET A 34 27.74 16.93 1.20
CA MET A 34 27.86 17.32 2.61
C MET A 34 27.14 16.19 3.38
N ALA A 35 27.70 15.43 4.30
CA ALA A 35 29.00 15.45 4.94
C ALA A 35 29.48 13.99 5.09
N SER A 36 30.79 13.80 4.88
CA SER A 36 31.51 12.68 5.45
C SER A 36 31.47 12.83 6.96
N SER A 37 30.52 12.18 7.61
CA SER A 37 30.70 11.79 8.99
C SER A 37 31.54 10.52 8.98
N ASN A 38 32.73 10.58 9.56
CA ASN A 38 33.68 9.47 9.72
C ASN A 38 33.17 8.37 10.67
N VAL A 39 31.86 8.25 10.85
CA VAL A 39 31.25 7.31 11.78
C VAL A 39 30.96 6.03 11.03
N SER A 40 31.63 4.95 11.44
CA SER A 40 31.38 3.63 10.88
C SER A 40 29.91 3.22 11.14
N PRO A 41 29.23 2.53 10.20
CA PRO A 41 27.83 2.11 10.39
C PRO A 41 27.61 1.29 11.67
N ARG A 42 28.64 0.54 12.08
CA ARG A 42 28.65 -0.27 13.30
C ARG A 42 28.66 0.58 14.57
N VAL A 43 29.52 1.60 14.65
CA VAL A 43 29.56 2.52 15.81
C VAL A 43 28.23 3.25 15.95
N LEU A 44 27.65 3.72 14.84
CA LEU A 44 26.34 4.37 14.86
C LEU A 44 25.24 3.40 15.33
N ALA A 45 25.28 2.14 14.90
CA ALA A 45 24.33 1.13 15.36
C ALA A 45 24.46 0.86 16.87
N GLU A 46 25.68 0.79 17.41
CA GLU A 46 25.93 0.62 18.84
C GLU A 46 25.44 1.81 19.67
N GLU A 47 25.64 3.04 19.18
CA GLU A 47 25.13 4.24 19.84
C GLU A 47 23.60 4.30 19.83
N ILE A 48 22.99 3.99 18.68
CA ILE A 48 21.52 3.90 18.57
C ILE A 48 21.00 2.84 19.55
N LEU A 49 21.63 1.67 19.64
CA LEU A 49 21.21 0.60 20.54
C LEU A 49 21.25 1.03 22.02
N LYS A 50 22.30 1.76 22.43
CA LYS A 50 22.42 2.30 23.80
C LYS A 50 21.30 3.30 24.11
N LEU A 51 21.00 4.19 23.17
CA LEU A 51 19.99 5.24 23.35
C LEU A 51 18.54 4.73 23.24
N VAL A 52 18.34 3.56 22.63
CA VAL A 52 17.04 2.88 22.53
C VAL A 52 16.76 2.00 23.74
N GLY A 53 17.66 1.92 24.74
CA GLY A 53 17.46 1.11 25.95
C GLY A 53 17.99 -0.31 25.84
N GLY A 54 18.86 -0.59 24.86
CA GLY A 54 19.53 -1.88 24.68
C GLY A 54 18.78 -2.86 23.79
N LYS A 55 19.39 -4.05 23.60
CA LYS A 55 18.86 -5.12 22.74
C LYS A 55 17.51 -5.66 23.18
N GLU A 56 17.25 -5.65 24.48
CA GLU A 56 16.05 -6.23 25.09
C GLU A 56 14.82 -5.35 24.87
N ASN A 57 15.03 -4.06 24.61
CA ASN A 57 13.94 -3.13 24.35
C ASN A 57 13.48 -3.14 22.88
N ILE A 58 14.24 -3.73 21.96
CA ILE A 58 13.88 -3.77 20.54
C ILE A 58 13.07 -5.05 20.27
N VAL A 59 11.85 -4.89 19.78
CA VAL A 59 10.96 -6.00 19.43
C VAL A 59 11.12 -6.36 17.95
N THR A 60 11.11 -5.37 17.07
CA THR A 60 11.29 -5.59 15.62
C THR A 60 12.11 -4.46 14.99
N ILE A 61 12.84 -4.80 13.92
CA ILE A 61 13.62 -3.85 13.13
C ILE A 61 13.20 -3.95 11.68
N ALA A 62 12.96 -2.80 11.09
CA ALA A 62 12.53 -2.60 9.72
C ALA A 62 13.25 -1.40 9.11
N TYR A 63 13.49 -1.42 7.81
CA TYR A 63 14.07 -0.25 7.14
C TYR A 63 13.46 -0.05 5.76
N CYS A 64 13.46 1.20 5.30
CA CYS A 64 13.09 1.58 3.94
C CYS A 64 14.32 2.23 3.26
N MET A 65 14.12 3.03 2.20
CA MET A 65 15.22 3.71 1.51
C MET A 65 15.95 4.77 2.35
N THR A 66 15.28 5.45 3.28
CA THR A 66 15.85 6.59 4.01
C THR A 66 15.62 6.58 5.52
N ARG A 67 14.79 5.65 6.03
CA ARG A 67 14.37 5.59 7.43
C ARG A 67 14.51 4.18 7.99
N LEU A 68 15.07 4.10 9.19
CA LEU A 68 15.05 2.91 10.04
C LEU A 68 13.82 3.01 10.95
N ARG A 69 13.01 1.97 10.99
CA ARG A 69 11.85 1.83 11.88
C ARG A 69 12.11 0.69 12.84
N ALA A 70 11.88 0.91 14.12
CA ALA A 70 11.92 -0.17 15.08
C ALA A 70 10.70 -0.09 16.00
N THR A 71 10.17 -1.23 16.38
CA THR A 71 9.18 -1.33 17.45
C THR A 71 9.93 -1.59 18.74
N VAL A 72 9.65 -0.79 19.77
CA VAL A 72 10.25 -0.91 21.10
C VAL A 72 9.22 -1.37 22.13
N ALA A 73 9.67 -2.05 23.18
CA ALA A 73 8.79 -2.50 24.26
C ALA A 73 8.43 -1.33 25.21
N ASP A 74 9.42 -0.50 25.53
CA ASP A 74 9.33 0.65 26.42
C ASP A 74 9.86 1.92 25.73
N LEU A 75 8.95 2.87 25.47
CA LEU A 75 9.30 4.15 24.88
C LEU A 75 9.99 5.09 25.89
N SER A 76 9.78 4.92 27.19
CA SER A 76 10.37 5.76 28.23
C SER A 76 11.88 5.54 28.37
N ALA A 77 12.37 4.35 28.00
CA ALA A 77 13.80 4.05 27.93
C ALA A 77 14.50 4.70 26.71
N VAL A 78 13.74 5.22 25.74
CA VAL A 78 14.28 5.78 24.49
C VAL A 78 14.63 7.26 24.66
N LYS A 79 15.90 7.60 24.45
CA LYS A 79 16.40 8.97 24.54
C LYS A 79 16.38 9.66 23.18
N GLY A 80 15.18 10.07 22.77
CA GLY A 80 14.92 10.70 21.46
C GLY A 80 15.73 11.96 21.16
N ASP A 81 15.99 12.80 22.17
CA ASP A 81 16.75 14.05 21.98
C ASP A 81 18.26 13.80 21.80
N GLU A 82 18.79 12.72 22.39
CA GLU A 82 20.18 12.31 22.17
C GLU A 82 20.34 11.65 20.79
N LEU A 83 19.34 10.89 20.33
CA LEU A 83 19.34 10.30 18.99
C LEU A 83 19.45 11.35 17.87
N LYS A 84 18.85 12.54 18.04
CA LYS A 84 18.96 13.64 17.07
C LYS A 84 20.33 14.31 17.04
N LYS A 85 21.11 14.16 18.12
CA LYS A 85 22.45 14.76 18.24
C LYS A 85 23.54 13.85 17.66
N LEU A 86 23.24 12.59 17.38
CA LEU A 86 24.17 11.66 16.78
C LEU A 86 24.56 12.09 15.36
N ASP A 87 25.85 12.00 15.07
CA ASP A 87 26.39 12.37 13.76
C ASP A 87 25.98 11.33 12.70
N GLY A 88 25.14 11.76 11.76
CA GLY A 88 24.54 10.90 10.74
C GLY A 88 23.05 10.59 10.93
N VAL A 89 22.42 11.05 12.01
CA VAL A 89 20.96 11.03 12.18
C VAL A 89 20.38 12.38 11.78
N LEU A 90 19.50 12.39 10.79
CA LEU A 90 18.82 13.59 10.29
C LEU A 90 17.54 13.92 11.07
N GLY A 91 17.01 12.94 11.82
CA GLY A 91 15.82 13.13 12.62
C GLY A 91 15.35 11.88 13.34
N TYR A 92 14.56 12.10 14.38
CA TYR A 92 13.92 11.07 15.18
C TYR A 92 12.44 11.40 15.34
N VAL A 93 11.58 10.40 15.15
CA VAL A 93 10.14 10.46 15.38
C VAL A 93 9.73 9.21 16.17
N GLY A 94 9.16 9.39 17.36
CA GLY A 94 8.63 8.30 18.19
C GLY A 94 7.13 8.46 18.43
N GLN A 95 6.33 7.44 18.13
CA GLN A 95 4.88 7.39 18.41
C GLN A 95 4.45 5.94 18.70
N ASP A 96 3.57 5.74 19.68
CA ASP A 96 2.90 4.45 19.95
C ASP A 96 3.84 3.22 19.97
N ASN A 97 4.93 3.28 20.73
CA ASN A 97 5.98 2.23 20.80
C ASN A 97 6.74 1.98 19.48
N GLN A 98 6.59 2.83 18.48
CA GLN A 98 7.37 2.78 17.24
C GLN A 98 8.32 3.97 17.19
N ILE A 99 9.58 3.69 16.88
CA ILE A 99 10.62 4.69 16.67
C ILE A 99 11.02 4.72 15.20
N GLN A 100 11.24 5.92 14.66
CA GLN A 100 11.72 6.15 13.30
C GLN A 100 12.93 7.06 13.32
N ILE A 101 14.05 6.56 12.81
CA ILE A 101 15.31 7.27 12.72
C ILE A 101 15.59 7.53 11.24
N VAL A 102 15.77 8.80 10.87
CA VAL A 102 16.06 9.23 9.50
C VAL A 102 17.58 9.25 9.33
N LEU A 103 18.11 8.33 8.52
CA LEU A 103 19.57 8.16 8.32
C LEU A 103 20.04 8.59 6.91
N GLY A 104 19.09 8.82 6.00
CA GLY A 104 19.36 9.17 4.60
C GLY A 104 19.57 7.95 3.69
N PRO A 105 19.60 8.18 2.36
CA PRO A 105 19.67 7.12 1.36
C PRO A 105 21.01 6.35 1.44
N GLY A 106 20.95 5.02 1.31
CA GLY A 106 22.10 4.13 1.23
C GLY A 106 22.83 3.84 2.55
N ARG A 107 22.77 4.74 3.55
CA ARG A 107 23.34 4.51 4.89
C ARG A 107 22.41 3.67 5.78
N VAL A 108 21.10 3.85 5.64
CA VAL A 108 20.09 3.14 6.42
C VAL A 108 20.22 1.62 6.36
N THR A 109 20.48 1.05 5.17
CA THR A 109 20.63 -0.39 4.97
C THR A 109 21.82 -0.95 5.74
N LYS A 110 22.95 -0.23 5.70
CA LYS A 110 24.17 -0.64 6.41
C LYS A 110 23.96 -0.62 7.93
N VAL A 111 23.39 0.47 8.45
CA VAL A 111 23.13 0.61 9.89
C VAL A 111 22.08 -0.40 10.37
N ALA A 112 21.02 -0.65 9.59
CA ALA A 112 20.00 -1.63 9.93
C ALA A 112 20.57 -3.05 10.06
N ASN A 113 21.45 -3.44 9.14
CA ASN A 113 22.09 -4.75 9.16
C ASN A 113 23.02 -4.91 10.36
N GLU A 114 23.86 -3.91 10.65
CA GLU A 114 24.73 -3.93 11.84
C GLU A 114 23.90 -3.97 13.13
N LEU A 115 22.85 -3.14 13.22
CA LEU A 115 21.96 -3.08 14.40
C LEU A 115 21.28 -4.43 14.65
N SER A 116 20.87 -5.14 13.60
CA SER A 116 20.31 -6.48 13.71
C SER A 116 21.31 -7.53 14.15
N GLN A 117 22.54 -7.49 13.62
CA GLN A 117 23.60 -8.40 14.06
C GLN A 117 23.92 -8.22 15.54
N ILE A 118 23.92 -6.97 16.03
CA ILE A 118 24.20 -6.66 17.44
C ILE A 118 23.00 -7.02 18.33
N ALA A 119 21.77 -6.74 17.88
CA ALA A 119 20.55 -7.01 18.65
C ALA A 119 20.10 -8.48 18.61
N GLY A 120 20.59 -9.27 17.64
CA GLY A 120 20.18 -10.67 17.44
C GLY A 120 18.75 -10.81 16.88
N ILE A 121 18.21 -9.76 16.29
CA ILE A 121 16.84 -9.71 15.75
C ILE A 121 16.93 -9.76 14.24
N THR A 122 16.16 -10.65 13.58
CA THR A 122 16.16 -10.74 12.12
C THR A 122 15.64 -9.43 11.52
N VAL A 123 16.41 -8.78 10.65
CA VAL A 123 15.89 -7.61 9.90
C VAL A 123 14.80 -8.11 8.96
N GLY A 124 13.57 -7.65 9.16
CA GLY A 124 12.57 -7.70 8.12
C GLY A 124 12.82 -6.54 7.18
N GLU A 125 13.29 -6.81 5.95
CA GLU A 125 12.96 -5.90 4.86
C GLU A 125 11.44 -5.79 4.88
N LEU A 126 10.91 -4.56 4.95
CA LEU A 126 9.48 -4.33 4.97
C LEU A 126 8.91 -4.79 3.62
N ASP A 127 8.64 -6.08 3.48
CA ASP A 127 7.45 -6.53 2.77
C ASP A 127 6.28 -6.08 3.66
N GLU A 128 5.84 -4.84 3.41
CA GLU A 128 4.87 -4.04 4.17
C GLU A 128 3.52 -4.73 4.43
N ALA A 129 3.34 -5.96 3.94
CA ALA A 129 2.11 -6.73 3.96
C ALA A 129 1.90 -7.62 5.21
N LYS A 130 2.93 -7.92 6.04
CA LYS A 130 2.75 -8.89 7.16
C LYS A 130 2.78 -8.27 8.55
N VAL A 131 3.78 -7.46 8.89
CA VAL A 131 3.94 -6.92 10.26
C VAL A 131 2.90 -5.84 10.60
N ARG A 132 2.59 -4.94 9.66
CA ARG A 132 1.52 -3.94 9.84
C ARG A 132 0.12 -4.57 9.93
N LYS A 133 -0.08 -5.78 9.43
CA LYS A 133 -1.39 -6.44 9.49
C LYS A 133 -1.73 -6.96 10.87
N GLU A 134 -0.78 -7.16 11.77
CA GLU A 134 -1.06 -7.75 13.10
C GLU A 134 -1.28 -6.68 14.18
N GLU A 135 -0.47 -5.61 14.19
CA GLU A 135 -0.66 -4.50 15.14
C GLU A 135 -1.88 -3.63 14.82
N ILE A 136 -2.23 -3.47 13.53
CA ILE A 136 -3.47 -2.80 13.11
C ILE A 136 -4.69 -3.68 13.41
N LYS A 137 -4.58 -5.02 13.39
CA LYS A 137 -5.68 -5.92 13.76
C LYS A 137 -6.02 -5.86 15.24
N ALA A 138 -5.04 -5.68 16.13
CA ALA A 138 -5.28 -5.66 17.57
C ALA A 138 -5.87 -4.33 18.08
N LYS A 139 -5.41 -3.18 17.56
CA LYS A 139 -5.88 -1.86 18.02
C LYS A 139 -7.10 -1.31 17.27
N ASN A 140 -7.45 -1.85 16.09
CA ASN A 140 -8.62 -1.41 15.30
C ASN A 140 -9.75 -2.46 15.21
N ALA A 141 -9.74 -3.51 16.03
CA ALA A 141 -10.86 -4.43 16.16
C ALA A 141 -12.03 -3.79 16.94
N THR A 142 -12.50 -2.62 16.50
CA THR A 142 -13.80 -2.13 16.97
C THR A 142 -14.89 -3.01 16.37
N PRO A 143 -15.93 -3.38 17.14
CA PRO A 143 -17.04 -4.22 16.65
C PRO A 143 -17.67 -3.62 15.38
N PHE A 144 -17.69 -2.30 15.28
CA PHE A 144 -18.13 -1.56 14.10
C PHE A 144 -17.25 -1.81 12.86
N LYS A 145 -15.91 -1.85 12.99
CA LYS A 145 -15.01 -2.08 11.85
C LYS A 145 -15.08 -3.53 11.36
N ASN A 146 -15.31 -4.49 12.27
CA ASN A 146 -15.58 -5.88 11.89
C ASN A 146 -16.94 -6.04 11.20
N LEU A 147 -17.97 -5.32 11.65
CA LEU A 147 -19.27 -5.27 10.97
C LEU A 147 -19.12 -4.67 9.56
N LEU A 148 -18.43 -3.53 9.43
CA LEU A 148 -18.16 -2.92 8.13
C LEU A 148 -17.36 -3.83 7.22
N LYS A 149 -16.43 -4.62 7.76
CA LYS A 149 -15.63 -5.57 6.99
C LYS A 149 -16.46 -6.75 6.49
N LYS A 150 -17.38 -7.28 7.32
CA LYS A 150 -18.36 -8.29 6.89
C LYS A 150 -19.21 -7.76 5.74
N ILE A 151 -19.88 -6.62 5.96
CA ILE A 151 -20.68 -5.93 4.92
C ILE A 151 -19.84 -5.71 3.64
N SER A 152 -18.59 -5.27 3.76
CA SER A 152 -17.72 -5.04 2.60
C SER A 152 -17.41 -6.33 1.84
N ASN A 153 -17.12 -7.44 2.55
CA ASN A 153 -16.83 -8.73 1.93
C ASN A 153 -18.05 -9.28 1.15
N ILE A 154 -19.28 -8.98 1.57
CA ILE A 154 -20.50 -9.32 0.83
C ILE A 154 -20.58 -8.55 -0.49
N PHE A 155 -20.31 -7.25 -0.48
CA PHE A 155 -20.51 -6.40 -1.65
C PHE A 155 -19.36 -6.43 -2.67
N ILE A 156 -18.12 -6.67 -2.26
CA ILE A 156 -16.95 -6.75 -3.17
C ILE A 156 -17.19 -7.68 -4.39
N PRO A 157 -17.66 -8.93 -4.23
CA PRO A 157 -17.92 -9.80 -5.38
C PRO A 157 -19.16 -9.40 -6.19
N LEU A 158 -20.06 -8.59 -5.62
CA LEU A 158 -21.29 -8.13 -6.28
C LEU A 158 -21.06 -6.88 -7.15
N ILE A 159 -20.12 -6.00 -6.78
CA ILE A 159 -19.85 -4.72 -7.45
C ILE A 159 -19.71 -4.84 -8.98
N PRO A 160 -18.93 -5.77 -9.56
CA PRO A 160 -18.75 -5.85 -11.01
C PRO A 160 -20.06 -6.11 -11.77
N ALA A 161 -20.92 -6.98 -11.24
CA ALA A 161 -22.21 -7.31 -11.84
C ALA A 161 -23.18 -6.12 -11.77
N PHE A 162 -23.22 -5.42 -10.64
CA PHE A 162 -24.06 -4.22 -10.47
C PHE A 162 -23.64 -3.07 -11.38
N ILE A 163 -22.33 -2.84 -11.56
CA ILE A 163 -21.82 -1.81 -12.48
C ILE A 163 -22.25 -2.12 -13.91
N ALA A 164 -22.07 -3.38 -14.37
CA ALA A 164 -22.45 -3.78 -15.72
C ALA A 164 -23.96 -3.59 -15.97
N CYS A 165 -24.80 -4.05 -15.03
CA CYS A 165 -26.25 -3.91 -15.13
C CYS A 165 -26.68 -2.43 -15.13
N GLY A 166 -26.12 -1.60 -14.23
CA GLY A 166 -26.44 -0.18 -14.14
C GLY A 166 -26.07 0.61 -15.38
N LEU A 167 -24.89 0.35 -15.97
CA LEU A 167 -24.46 1.00 -17.21
C LEU A 167 -25.37 0.64 -18.39
N VAL A 168 -25.69 -0.65 -18.54
CA VAL A 168 -26.56 -1.14 -19.60
C VAL A 168 -27.97 -0.54 -19.49
N GLN A 169 -28.54 -0.51 -18.28
CA GLN A 169 -29.86 0.07 -18.06
C GLN A 169 -29.88 1.60 -18.21
N GLY A 170 -28.80 2.27 -17.81
CA GLY A 170 -28.63 3.72 -18.02
C GLY A 170 -28.62 4.09 -19.51
N ILE A 171 -27.88 3.33 -20.32
CA ILE A 171 -27.84 3.53 -21.78
C ILE A 171 -29.21 3.22 -22.39
N ASN A 172 -29.87 2.13 -21.98
CA ASN A 172 -31.20 1.77 -22.47
C ASN A 172 -32.24 2.88 -22.18
N ASN A 173 -32.25 3.42 -20.96
CA ASN A 173 -33.14 4.51 -20.59
C ASN A 173 -32.85 5.81 -21.37
N LEU A 174 -31.60 6.07 -21.73
CA LEU A 174 -31.24 7.20 -22.57
C LEU A 174 -31.76 7.02 -24.00
N ILE A 175 -31.63 5.82 -24.57
CA ILE A 175 -32.13 5.50 -25.92
C ILE A 175 -33.66 5.62 -25.96
N ILE A 176 -34.37 5.09 -24.96
CA ILE A 176 -35.84 5.19 -24.89
C ILE A 176 -36.30 6.67 -24.83
N LYS A 177 -35.55 7.55 -24.16
CA LYS A 177 -35.86 8.99 -24.12
C LYS A 177 -35.64 9.70 -25.46
N LEU A 178 -34.68 9.25 -26.27
CA LEU A 178 -34.37 9.83 -27.58
C LEU A 178 -35.21 9.22 -28.71
N SER A 179 -35.64 7.97 -28.54
CA SER A 179 -36.42 7.22 -29.52
C SER A 179 -37.43 6.33 -28.77
N PRO A 180 -38.65 6.83 -28.53
CA PRO A 180 -39.65 6.11 -27.73
C PRO A 180 -40.05 4.76 -28.36
N ASP A 181 -39.89 4.60 -29.67
CA ASP A 181 -40.12 3.34 -30.39
C ASP A 181 -39.15 2.22 -29.97
N PHE A 182 -37.97 2.55 -29.43
CA PHE A 182 -37.01 1.54 -28.98
C PHE A 182 -37.53 0.79 -27.74
N GLY A 183 -38.32 1.44 -26.89
CA GLY A 183 -38.88 0.83 -25.68
C GLY A 183 -39.97 -0.21 -25.97
N THR A 184 -40.66 -0.09 -27.10
CA THR A 184 -41.70 -1.05 -27.53
C THR A 184 -41.12 -2.22 -28.32
N THR A 185 -39.84 -2.14 -28.74
CA THR A 185 -39.15 -3.29 -29.34
C THR A 185 -38.94 -4.40 -28.33
N LEU A 186 -38.98 -5.66 -28.81
CA LEU A 186 -38.73 -6.85 -28.00
C LEU A 186 -37.39 -6.75 -27.23
N VAL A 187 -36.36 -6.17 -27.87
CA VAL A 187 -35.02 -6.02 -27.31
C VAL A 187 -34.99 -4.99 -26.18
N GLY A 188 -35.61 -3.81 -26.38
CA GLY A 188 -35.67 -2.76 -25.35
C GLY A 188 -36.52 -3.17 -24.14
N GLY A 189 -37.62 -3.89 -24.37
CA GLY A 189 -38.46 -4.43 -23.31
C GLY A 189 -37.74 -5.47 -22.44
N ILE A 190 -37.08 -6.45 -23.07
CA ILE A 190 -36.29 -7.48 -22.38
C ILE A 190 -35.15 -6.84 -21.57
N LEU A 191 -34.44 -5.87 -22.14
CA LEU A 191 -33.32 -5.20 -21.47
C LEU A 191 -33.78 -4.40 -20.23
N THR A 192 -34.96 -3.79 -20.31
CA THR A 192 -35.57 -3.05 -19.20
C THR A 192 -35.99 -4.00 -18.07
N VAL A 193 -36.61 -5.13 -18.41
CA VAL A 193 -37.05 -6.15 -17.45
C VAL A 193 -35.86 -6.81 -16.76
N ILE A 194 -34.81 -7.18 -17.50
CA ILE A 194 -33.59 -7.77 -16.93
C ILE A 194 -32.94 -6.80 -15.95
N GLY A 195 -32.79 -5.53 -16.33
CA GLY A 195 -32.23 -4.51 -15.45
C GLY A 195 -33.04 -4.36 -14.16
N ALA A 196 -34.36 -4.21 -14.28
CA ALA A 196 -35.26 -4.12 -13.13
C ALA A 196 -35.24 -5.39 -12.25
N ALA A 197 -35.14 -6.57 -12.85
CA ALA A 197 -35.06 -7.84 -12.13
C ALA A 197 -33.80 -7.96 -11.28
N VAL A 198 -32.65 -7.47 -11.76
CA VAL A 198 -31.39 -7.46 -10.99
C VAL A 198 -31.50 -6.55 -9.76
N PHE A 199 -32.12 -5.37 -9.90
CA PHE A 199 -32.35 -4.45 -8.77
C PHE A 199 -33.39 -4.99 -7.78
N SER A 200 -34.43 -5.68 -8.25
CA SER A 200 -35.40 -6.36 -7.38
C SER A 200 -34.75 -7.53 -6.63
N GLY A 201 -33.89 -8.28 -7.32
CA GLY A 201 -33.10 -9.38 -6.77
C GLY A 201 -32.05 -8.96 -5.75
N LEU A 202 -31.68 -7.67 -5.67
CA LEU A 202 -30.74 -7.16 -4.66
C LEU A 202 -31.20 -7.47 -3.24
N ASN A 203 -32.49 -7.33 -2.95
CA ASN A 203 -33.04 -7.65 -1.62
C ASN A 203 -32.85 -9.13 -1.26
N LEU A 204 -32.99 -10.02 -2.25
CA LEU A 204 -32.79 -11.46 -2.08
C LEU A 204 -31.30 -11.80 -1.91
N PHE A 205 -30.44 -11.21 -2.74
CA PHE A 205 -28.99 -11.44 -2.69
C PHE A 205 -28.34 -10.93 -1.41
N VAL A 206 -28.79 -9.78 -0.90
CA VAL A 206 -28.33 -9.26 0.40
C VAL A 206 -28.75 -10.20 1.52
N GLY A 207 -29.99 -10.73 1.50
CA GLY A 207 -30.45 -11.71 2.47
C GLY A 207 -29.65 -13.02 2.46
N VAL A 208 -29.35 -13.57 1.28
CA VAL A 208 -28.57 -14.81 1.14
C VAL A 208 -27.11 -14.62 1.56
N ASN A 209 -26.49 -13.49 1.23
CA ASN A 209 -25.11 -13.23 1.64
C ASN A 209 -25.00 -12.89 3.13
N ALA A 210 -25.98 -12.19 3.71
CA ALA A 210 -26.05 -11.94 5.15
C ALA A 210 -26.24 -13.23 5.96
N ALA A 211 -26.94 -14.24 5.41
CA ALA A 211 -27.10 -15.55 6.04
C ALA A 211 -25.83 -16.43 5.95
N ARG A 212 -24.89 -16.11 5.05
CA ARG A 212 -23.66 -16.87 4.83
C ARG A 212 -22.45 -16.36 5.61
N GLU A 213 -22.59 -15.27 6.37
CA GLU A 213 -21.51 -14.57 7.08
C GLU A 213 -21.80 -14.35 8.57
#